data_AF-A0A0U3PZ73-F1
#
_entry.id   AF-A0A0U3PZ73-F1
#
_cell.length_a   1.000
_cell.length_b   1.000
_cell.length_c   1.000
_cell.angle_alpha   90.00
_cell.angle_beta   90.00
_cell.angle_gamma   90.00
#
_symmetry.space_group_name_H-M   'P 1'
#
loop_
_entity.id
_entity.type
_entity.pdbx_description
1 polymer ?
#
loop_
_entity_poly.entity_id
_entity_poly.type
_entity_poly.pdbx_seq_one_letter_code
_entity_poly.pdbx_strand_id
1 'polypeptide(L)'
;MPPHRILPPDVDRMYMELDPTDADTLVVSWHTDALEALAAYPYEAAALLWLALKQAEVLRPDGPKISNLGLALILVPLDFLTVGEVLESVERLTARGFLERAGEDSVWIDPVAIHLIDRRDLPARFRMDWNAAKASAPVPGPPAEPEPEASSL
;
A
#
# COMPACT_ATOMS: atom_id res chain seq x y z
N MET A 1 21.46 -14.61 2.77
CA MET A 1 20.49 -14.29 1.69
C MET A 1 19.12 -14.70 2.19
N PRO A 2 18.10 -13.83 2.19
CA PRO A 2 16.76 -14.30 2.50
C PRO A 2 16.33 -15.26 1.38
N PRO A 3 15.61 -16.34 1.70
CA PRO A 3 15.14 -17.28 0.70
C PRO A 3 14.21 -16.53 -0.26
N HIS A 4 14.46 -16.63 -1.56
CA HIS A 4 13.51 -16.22 -2.58
C HIS A 4 12.28 -17.12 -2.44
N ARG A 5 11.37 -16.77 -1.53
CA ARG A 5 10.09 -17.43 -1.39
C ARG A 5 9.30 -17.02 -2.62
N ILE A 6 9.02 -18.00 -3.46
CA ILE A 6 8.18 -17.86 -4.64
C ILE A 6 6.88 -17.18 -4.15
N LEU A 7 6.64 -15.96 -4.61
CA LEU A 7 5.38 -15.27 -4.32
C LEU A 7 4.24 -16.17 -4.83
N PRO A 8 3.15 -16.34 -4.07
CA PRO A 8 1.96 -17.03 -4.58
C PRO A 8 1.51 -16.39 -5.90
N PRO A 9 0.80 -17.13 -6.77
CA PRO A 9 0.41 -16.63 -8.09
C PRO A 9 -0.22 -15.24 -8.00
N ASP A 10 0.03 -14.39 -9.01
CA ASP A 10 -0.35 -12.96 -9.08
C ASP A 10 -1.85 -12.64 -8.81
N VAL A 11 -2.69 -13.66 -8.63
CA VAL A 11 -4.15 -13.56 -8.41
C VAL A 11 -4.50 -13.08 -7.00
N ASP A 12 -3.67 -13.41 -6.00
CA ASP A 12 -3.97 -13.13 -4.58
C ASP A 12 -3.29 -11.85 -4.08
N ARG A 13 -3.04 -10.90 -4.99
CA ARG A 13 -2.35 -9.66 -4.67
C ARG A 13 -3.03 -8.43 -5.25
N MET A 14 -3.09 -7.37 -4.45
CA MET A 14 -3.47 -6.03 -4.89
C MET A 14 -2.21 -5.20 -5.15
N TYR A 15 -2.17 -4.54 -6.31
CA TYR A 15 -1.04 -3.73 -6.75
C TYR A 15 -1.42 -2.25 -6.83
N MET A 16 -0.61 -1.38 -6.26
CA MET A 16 -0.80 0.08 -6.25
C MET A 16 0.50 0.78 -6.59
N GLU A 17 0.53 1.53 -7.70
CA GLU A 17 1.66 2.41 -8.06
C GLU A 17 1.83 3.52 -7.03
N LEU A 18 3.07 3.89 -6.69
CA LEU A 18 3.33 5.09 -5.89
C LEU A 18 2.92 6.35 -6.67
N ASP A 19 3.35 6.46 -7.93
CA ASP A 19 2.92 7.50 -8.86
C ASP A 19 2.26 6.89 -10.11
N PRO A 20 0.92 6.94 -10.25
CA PRO A 20 0.23 6.35 -11.39
C PRO A 20 0.54 7.00 -12.74
N THR A 21 1.21 8.17 -12.74
CA THR A 21 1.59 8.90 -13.95
C THR A 21 3.01 8.62 -14.42
N ASP A 22 3.81 7.93 -13.59
CA ASP A 22 5.19 7.56 -13.89
C ASP A 22 5.30 6.04 -14.12
N ALA A 23 5.74 5.66 -15.32
CA ALA A 23 5.87 4.26 -15.72
C ALA A 23 7.05 3.54 -15.05
N ASP A 24 8.00 4.28 -14.46
CA ASP A 24 9.18 3.75 -13.79
C ASP A 24 9.05 3.82 -12.25
N THR A 25 7.84 4.05 -11.75
CA THR A 25 7.55 4.10 -10.31
C THR A 25 7.66 2.72 -9.63
N LEU A 26 7.69 2.73 -8.29
CA LEU A 26 7.53 1.52 -7.48
C LEU A 26 6.05 1.16 -7.37
N VAL A 27 5.79 -0.14 -7.23
CA VAL A 27 4.45 -0.71 -7.02
C VAL A 27 4.43 -1.38 -5.65
N VAL A 28 3.51 -0.93 -4.82
CA VAL A 28 3.16 -1.61 -3.57
C VAL A 28 2.31 -2.82 -3.91
N SER A 29 2.76 -4.00 -3.51
CA SER A 29 2.10 -5.27 -3.74
C SER A 29 1.70 -5.86 -2.40
N TRP A 30 0.39 -5.93 -2.15
CA TRP A 30 -0.20 -6.47 -0.93
C TRP A 30 -0.81 -7.82 -1.18
N HIS A 31 -0.64 -8.76 -0.25
CA HIS A 31 -1.44 -9.98 -0.28
C HIS A 31 -2.88 -9.69 0.14
N THR A 32 -3.85 -10.31 -0.54
CA THR A 32 -5.29 -10.13 -0.23
C THR A 32 -5.59 -10.48 1.22
N ASP A 33 -5.15 -11.64 1.72
CA ASP A 33 -5.34 -12.03 3.13
C ASP A 33 -4.75 -11.02 4.13
N ALA A 34 -3.62 -10.39 3.82
CA ALA A 34 -3.02 -9.39 4.71
C ALA A 34 -3.88 -8.12 4.75
N LEU A 35 -4.40 -7.70 3.60
CA LEU A 35 -5.34 -6.57 3.52
C LEU A 35 -6.64 -6.87 4.26
N GLU A 36 -7.22 -8.05 4.07
CA GLU A 36 -8.44 -8.46 4.76
C GLU A 36 -8.25 -8.52 6.27
N ALA A 37 -7.13 -9.09 6.72
CA ALA A 37 -6.78 -9.15 8.14
C ALA A 37 -6.58 -7.77 8.77
N LEU A 38 -6.11 -6.78 7.99
CA LEU A 38 -5.82 -5.43 8.47
C LEU A 38 -6.93 -4.41 8.14
N ALA A 39 -7.99 -4.81 7.44
CA ALA A 39 -9.07 -3.91 7.03
C ALA A 39 -9.75 -3.21 8.22
N ALA A 40 -9.85 -3.91 9.37
CA ALA A 40 -10.40 -3.36 10.61
C ALA A 40 -9.37 -2.64 11.50
N TYR A 41 -8.10 -2.60 11.09
CA TYR A 41 -6.97 -2.10 11.89
C TYR A 41 -6.18 -1.05 11.09
N PRO A 42 -6.75 0.15 10.84
CA PRO A 42 -6.16 1.15 9.95
C PRO A 42 -4.77 1.62 10.41
N TYR A 43 -4.51 1.70 11.72
CA TYR A 43 -3.20 2.06 12.25
C TYR A 43 -2.13 1.00 11.99
N GLU A 44 -2.49 -0.28 12.08
CA GLU A 44 -1.60 -1.40 11.77
C GLU A 44 -1.32 -1.46 10.26
N ALA A 45 -2.35 -1.29 9.43
CA ALA A 45 -2.19 -1.19 7.98
C ALA A 45 -1.25 -0.04 7.57
N ALA A 46 -1.44 1.14 8.18
CA ALA A 46 -0.62 2.31 7.93
C ALA A 46 0.83 2.10 8.38
N ALA A 47 1.05 1.54 9.57
CA ALA A 47 2.39 1.23 10.09
C ALA A 47 3.12 0.21 9.21
N LEU A 48 2.42 -0.83 8.74
CA LEU A 48 3.00 -1.84 7.84
C LEU A 48 3.40 -1.22 6.49
N LEU A 49 2.54 -0.38 5.90
CA LEU A 49 2.86 0.35 4.67
C LEU A 49 4.07 1.28 4.87
N TRP A 50 4.08 2.04 5.95
CA TRP A 50 5.16 2.96 6.28
C TRP A 50 6.51 2.26 6.47
N LEU A 51 6.52 1.11 7.17
CA LEU A 51 7.72 0.28 7.30
C LEU A 51 8.22 -0.21 5.94
N ALA A 52 7.31 -0.67 5.06
CA ALA A 52 7.68 -1.14 3.73
C ALA A 52 8.27 0.00 2.86
N LEU A 53 7.68 1.20 2.95
CA LEU A 53 8.19 2.41 2.28
C LEU A 53 9.55 2.85 2.84
N LYS A 54 9.75 2.75 4.16
CA LYS A 54 11.05 3.00 4.80
C LYS A 54 12.11 2.01 4.31
N GLN A 55 11.80 0.71 4.28
CA GLN A 55 12.72 -0.34 3.86
C GLN A 55 13.13 -0.18 2.38
N ALA A 56 12.23 0.32 1.54
CA ALA A 56 12.50 0.62 0.14
C ALA A 56 13.12 2.02 -0.09
N GLU A 57 13.54 2.71 0.97
CA GLU A 57 14.12 4.06 0.93
C GLU A 57 13.23 5.13 0.24
N VAL A 58 11.91 4.95 0.26
CA VAL A 58 10.99 5.88 -0.41
C VAL A 58 10.83 7.19 0.36
N LEU A 59 10.87 7.15 1.68
CA LEU A 59 10.58 8.30 2.54
C LEU A 59 11.79 9.24 2.77
N ARG A 60 12.82 9.16 1.91
CA ARG A 60 13.97 10.08 1.93
C ARG A 60 13.66 11.36 1.13
N PRO A 61 14.38 12.49 1.35
CA PRO A 61 14.10 13.76 0.67
C PRO A 61 14.08 13.69 -0.86
N ASP A 62 14.87 12.79 -1.45
CA ASP A 62 15.01 12.53 -2.89
C ASP A 62 14.35 11.20 -3.32
N GLY A 63 13.44 10.68 -2.50
CA GLY A 63 12.73 9.43 -2.79
C GLY A 63 11.67 9.57 -3.89
N PRO A 64 11.15 8.44 -4.41
CA PRO A 64 10.05 8.44 -5.37
C PRO A 64 8.81 9.17 -4.84
N LYS A 65 8.08 9.82 -5.74
CA LYS A 65 6.84 10.51 -5.40
C LYS A 65 5.74 9.50 -5.08
N ILE A 66 4.96 9.80 -4.04
CA ILE A 66 3.70 9.10 -3.72
C ILE A 66 2.56 10.04 -4.09
N SER A 67 1.95 9.85 -5.26
CA SER A 67 0.81 10.63 -5.75
C SER A 67 -0.49 9.81 -5.80
N ASN A 68 -0.42 8.51 -5.53
CA ASN A 68 -1.58 7.64 -5.45
C ASN A 68 -2.41 7.94 -4.20
N LEU A 69 -3.64 8.41 -4.41
CA LEU A 69 -4.57 8.79 -3.34
C LEU A 69 -4.89 7.62 -2.39
N GLY A 70 -5.00 6.39 -2.90
CA GLY A 70 -5.30 5.22 -2.07
C GLY A 70 -4.18 4.94 -1.07
N LEU A 71 -2.92 4.99 -1.52
CA LEU A 71 -1.76 4.86 -0.63
C LEU A 71 -1.66 6.00 0.36
N ALA A 72 -1.95 7.24 -0.07
CA ALA A 72 -2.00 8.38 0.82
C ALA A 72 -3.05 8.17 1.93
N LEU A 73 -4.28 7.76 1.58
CA LEU A 73 -5.34 7.49 2.54
C LEU A 73 -5.00 6.37 3.54
N ILE A 74 -4.26 5.35 3.11
CA ILE A 74 -3.77 4.29 4.02
C ILE A 74 -2.73 4.86 5.00
N LEU A 75 -1.91 5.85 4.60
CA LEU A 75 -0.88 6.45 5.46
C LEU A 75 -1.42 7.53 6.40
N VAL A 76 -2.49 8.23 6.03
CA VAL A 76 -3.11 9.33 6.80
C VAL A 76 -3.26 9.03 8.30
N PRO A 77 -3.68 7.82 8.75
CA PRO A 77 -3.79 7.52 10.17
C PRO A 77 -2.53 7.79 10.99
N LEU A 78 -1.32 7.67 10.39
CA LEU A 78 -0.05 7.91 11.11
C LEU A 78 0.14 9.36 11.53
N ASP A 79 -0.43 10.33 10.81
CA ASP A 79 -0.33 11.75 11.14
C ASP A 79 -1.02 12.09 12.47
N PHE A 80 -1.86 11.18 12.97
CA PHE A 80 -2.60 11.32 14.22
C PHE A 80 -2.02 10.49 15.37
N LEU A 81 -0.97 9.70 15.13
CA LEU A 81 -0.37 8.84 16.14
C LEU A 81 0.84 9.48 16.80
N THR A 82 0.96 9.27 18.11
CA THR A 82 2.20 9.47 18.84
C THR A 82 3.21 8.37 18.50
N VAL A 83 4.49 8.61 18.81
CA VAL A 83 5.55 7.60 18.65
C VAL A 83 5.21 6.30 19.40
N GLY A 84 4.62 6.41 20.60
CA GLY A 84 4.22 5.24 21.40
C GLY A 84 3.13 4.41 20.72
N GLU A 85 2.14 5.05 20.10
CA GLU A 85 1.04 4.36 19.41
C GLU A 85 1.50 3.72 18.08
N VAL A 86 2.48 4.33 17.41
CA VAL A 86 3.14 3.70 16.26
C VAL A 86 3.87 2.43 16.71
N LEU A 87 4.64 2.50 17.81
CA LEU A 87 5.33 1.33 18.35
C LEU A 87 4.35 0.23 18.77
N GLU A 88 3.24 0.59 19.41
CA GLU A 88 2.19 -0.38 19.75
C GLU A 88 1.60 -1.06 18.50
N SER A 89 1.40 -0.31 17.43
CA SER A 89 0.95 -0.86 16.14
C SER A 89 1.97 -1.85 15.56
N VAL A 90 3.27 -1.55 15.69
CA VAL A 90 4.36 -2.46 15.31
C VAL A 90 4.38 -3.74 16.17
N GLU A 91 4.13 -3.64 17.47
CA GLU A 91 4.02 -4.82 18.34
C GLU A 91 2.84 -5.71 17.94
N ARG A 92 1.68 -5.11 17.65
CA ARG A 92 0.49 -5.86 17.19
C ARG A 92 0.72 -6.55 15.86
N LEU A 93 1.37 -5.87 14.90
CA LEU A 93 1.78 -6.47 13.63
C LEU A 93 2.75 -7.65 13.83
N THR A 94 3.68 -7.53 14.78
CA THR A 94 4.59 -8.63 15.18
C THR A 94 3.80 -9.81 15.75
N ALA A 95 2.87 -9.54 16.67
CA ALA A 95 2.02 -10.58 17.28
C ALA A 95 1.11 -11.30 16.27
N ARG A 96 0.74 -10.62 15.17
CA ARG A 96 -0.02 -11.19 14.05
C ARG A 96 0.84 -11.96 13.05
N GLY A 97 2.17 -11.90 13.17
CA GLY A 97 3.10 -12.58 12.28
C GLY A 97 3.41 -11.85 10.98
N PHE A 98 3.06 -10.56 10.86
CA PHE A 98 3.43 -9.76 9.68
C PHE A 98 4.86 -9.21 9.76
N LEU A 99 5.41 -9.14 10.98
CA LEU A 99 6.75 -8.66 11.26
C LEU A 99 7.50 -9.67 12.12
N GLU A 100 8.81 -9.77 11.91
CA GLU A 100 9.74 -10.51 12.77
C GLU A 100 10.77 -9.55 13.37
N ARG A 101 11.14 -9.74 14.63
CA ARG A 101 12.17 -8.89 15.26
C ARG A 101 13.55 -9.19 14.65
N ALA A 102 14.23 -8.13 14.23
CA ALA A 102 15.57 -8.17 13.66
C ALA A 102 16.66 -7.63 14.60
N GLY A 103 16.25 -7.09 15.76
CA GLY A 103 17.10 -6.45 16.76
C GLY A 103 16.25 -5.71 17.79
N GLU A 104 16.87 -4.89 18.64
CA GLU A 104 16.16 -4.07 19.64
C GLU A 104 15.22 -3.07 18.95
N ASP A 105 15.71 -2.39 17.90
CA ASP A 105 15.00 -1.30 17.21
C ASP A 105 14.66 -1.62 15.74
N SER A 106 14.70 -2.89 15.34
CA SER A 106 14.51 -3.28 13.94
C SER A 106 13.58 -4.48 13.77
N VAL A 107 12.88 -4.48 12.63
CA VAL A 107 11.96 -5.55 12.22
C VAL A 107 12.22 -5.95 10.77
N TRP A 108 12.03 -7.23 10.48
CA TRP A 108 11.86 -7.76 9.13
C TRP A 108 10.38 -7.81 8.79
N ILE A 109 10.03 -7.34 7.61
CA ILE A 109 8.67 -7.44 7.09
C ILE A 109 8.54 -8.78 6.36
N ASP A 110 7.45 -9.52 6.59
CA ASP A 110 7.14 -10.68 5.75
C ASP A 110 6.84 -10.20 4.32
N PRO A 111 7.71 -10.51 3.32
CA PRO A 111 7.50 -10.06 1.95
C PRO A 111 6.25 -10.68 1.30
N VAL A 112 5.69 -11.75 1.90
CA VAL A 112 4.38 -12.26 1.48
C VAL A 112 3.31 -11.22 1.76
N ALA A 113 3.28 -10.61 2.95
CA ALA A 113 2.23 -9.69 3.36
C ALA A 113 2.22 -8.40 2.53
N ILE A 114 3.39 -7.76 2.39
CA ILE A 114 3.56 -6.54 1.61
C ILE A 114 4.97 -6.49 1.01
N HIS A 115 5.08 -6.00 -0.21
CA HIS A 115 6.37 -5.79 -0.86
C HIS A 115 6.34 -4.58 -1.81
N LEU A 116 7.47 -3.90 -1.98
CA LEU A 116 7.64 -2.86 -3.00
C LEU A 116 8.48 -3.42 -4.13
N ILE A 117 7.96 -3.29 -5.35
CA ILE A 117 8.56 -3.86 -6.57
C ILE A 117 8.72 -2.73 -7.58
N ASP A 118 9.89 -2.66 -8.23
CA ASP A 118 10.06 -1.82 -9.42
C ASP A 118 9.02 -2.21 -10.48
N ARG A 119 8.26 -1.24 -11.00
CA ARG A 119 7.21 -1.55 -12.00
C ARG A 119 7.77 -2.31 -13.20
N ARG A 120 8.99 -1.99 -13.65
CA ARG A 120 9.66 -2.68 -14.76
C ARG A 120 9.93 -4.17 -14.50
N ASP A 121 10.05 -4.56 -13.23
CA ASP A 121 10.32 -5.94 -12.80
C ASP A 121 9.05 -6.78 -12.73
N LEU A 122 7.86 -6.16 -12.86
CA LEU A 122 6.61 -6.90 -13.02
C LEU A 122 6.57 -7.64 -14.36
N PRO A 123 6.00 -8.87 -14.41
CA PRO A 123 5.88 -9.64 -15.63
C PRO A 123 5.26 -8.82 -16.77
N ALA A 124 5.86 -8.85 -17.96
CA ALA A 124 5.42 -8.01 -19.08
C ALA A 124 3.94 -8.24 -19.45
N ARG A 125 3.50 -9.50 -19.43
CA ARG A 125 2.09 -9.85 -19.66
C ARG A 125 1.17 -9.24 -18.62
N PHE A 126 1.51 -9.36 -17.34
CA PHE A 126 0.75 -8.73 -16.25
C PHE A 126 0.65 -7.22 -16.45
N ARG A 127 1.75 -6.54 -16.77
CA ARG A 127 1.73 -5.10 -17.04
C ARG A 127 0.83 -4.72 -18.21
N MET A 128 0.82 -5.51 -19.29
CA MET A 128 -0.07 -5.27 -20.43
C MET A 128 -1.53 -5.39 -20.02
N ASP A 129 -1.90 -6.48 -19.33
CA ASP A 129 -3.27 -6.74 -18.89
C ASP A 129 -3.72 -5.68 -17.87
N TRP A 130 -2.85 -5.29 -16.93
CA TRP A 130 -3.13 -4.27 -15.94
C TRP A 130 -3.32 -2.87 -16.57
N ASN A 131 -2.48 -2.49 -17.53
CA ASN A 131 -2.62 -1.23 -18.26
C ASN A 131 -3.90 -1.22 -19.11
N ALA A 132 -4.25 -2.33 -19.74
CA ALA A 132 -5.51 -2.47 -20.47
C ALA A 132 -6.71 -2.31 -19.54
N ALA A 133 -6.68 -2.94 -18.37
CA ALA A 133 -7.73 -2.80 -17.35
C ALA A 133 -7.88 -1.34 -16.89
N LYS A 134 -6.78 -0.65 -16.57
CA LYS A 134 -6.80 0.78 -16.21
C LYS A 134 -7.37 1.66 -17.34
N ALA A 135 -7.01 1.40 -18.59
CA ALA A 135 -7.51 2.14 -19.75
C ALA A 135 -9.02 1.90 -19.99
N SER A 136 -9.52 0.75 -19.60
CA SER A 136 -10.94 0.39 -19.70
C SER A 136 -11.80 0.83 -18.51
N ALA A 137 -11.19 1.33 -17.43
CA ALA A 137 -11.91 1.75 -16.24
C ALA A 137 -12.83 2.96 -16.58
N PRO A 138 -14.08 2.97 -16.09
CA PRO A 138 -15.00 4.07 -16.34
C PRO A 138 -14.40 5.37 -15.78
N VAL A 139 -14.34 6.39 -16.64
CA VAL A 139 -13.98 7.75 -16.20
C VAL A 139 -15.08 8.22 -15.25
N PRO A 140 -14.75 8.70 -14.03
CA PRO A 140 -15.74 9.30 -13.16
C PRO A 140 -16.48 10.40 -13.91
N GLY A 141 -17.81 10.27 -14.01
CA GLY A 141 -18.64 11.31 -14.59
C GLY A 141 -18.51 12.61 -13.81
N PRO A 142 -18.86 13.76 -14.41
CA PRO A 142 -18.96 15.00 -13.65
C PRO A 142 -19.88 14.78 -12.43
N PRO A 143 -19.57 15.38 -11.27
CA PRO A 143 -20.43 15.27 -10.10
C PRO A 143 -21.85 15.68 -10.48
N ALA A 144 -22.84 14.87 -10.10
CA ALA A 144 -24.23 15.22 -10.33
C ALA A 144 -24.51 16.60 -9.73
N GLU A 145 -25.15 17.48 -10.51
CA GLU A 145 -25.57 18.78 -10.01
C GLU A 145 -26.44 18.56 -8.76
N PRO A 146 -26.19 19.28 -7.66
CA PRO A 146 -27.03 19.17 -6.48
C PRO A 146 -28.47 19.50 -6.86
N GLU A 147 -29.40 18.58 -6.56
CA GLU A 147 -30.82 18.85 -6.74
C GLU A 147 -31.18 20.11 -5.94
N PRO A 148 -31.88 21.09 -6.55
CA PRO A 148 -32.26 22.30 -5.84
C PRO A 148 -33.14 21.89 -4.66
N GLU A 149 -32.71 22.25 -3.44
CA GLU A 149 -33.50 22.09 -2.23
C GLU A 149 -34.88 22.70 -2.48
N ALA A 150 -35.91 21.86 -2.45
CA ALA A 150 -37.28 22.31 -2.53
C ALA A 150 -37.54 23.23 -1.33
N SER A 151 -37.49 24.54 -1.57
CA SER A 151 -37.90 25.56 -0.60
C SER A 151 -39.33 25.26 -0.18
N SER A 152 -39.46 24.66 1.00
CA SER A 152 -40.76 24.49 1.65
C SER A 152 -41.11 25.83 2.29
N LEU A 153 -42.10 26.51 1.70
CA LEU A 153 -42.82 27.65 2.28
C LEU A 153 -43.73 27.18 3.42
#